data_AF-A0A3B1AWS5-F1
#
_entry.id   AF-A0A3B1AWS5-F1
#
_cell.length_a   1.000
_cell.length_b   1.000
_cell.length_c   1.000
_cell.angle_alpha   90.00
_cell.angle_beta   90.00
_cell.angle_gamma   90.00
#
_symmetry.space_group_name_H-M   'P 1'
#
loop_
_entity.id
_entity.type
_entity.pdbx_description
1 polymer ?
#
loop_
_entity_poly.entity_id
_entity_poly.type
_entity_poly.pdbx_seq_one_letter_code
_entity_poly.pdbx_strand_id
1 'polypeptide(L)'
;MIDARPFKEGRKATSKAFVETETGLKLEFTMIEEDGKGWVSVKVGEKGSDAKAADAITAKTTGWEFLVADYKRAAFKKKKENLLFKQE
;
A
#
# COMPACT_ATOMS: atom_id res chain seq x y z
N MET A 1 6.37 18.58 1.77
CA MET A 1 7.42 17.55 1.64
C MET A 1 6.78 16.19 1.83
N ILE A 2 7.18 15.20 1.03
CA ILE A 2 6.77 13.80 1.25
C ILE A 2 7.89 13.19 2.08
N ASP A 3 7.62 12.89 3.34
CA ASP A 3 8.55 12.11 4.16
C ASP A 3 8.57 10.67 3.65
N ALA A 4 9.74 10.21 3.24
CA ALA A 4 9.97 8.84 2.80
C ALA A 4 11.16 8.25 3.57
N ARG A 5 11.10 6.97 3.87
CA ARG A 5 12.17 6.24 4.56
C ARG A 5 12.40 4.88 3.90
N PRO A 6 13.59 4.28 4.07
CA PRO A 6 13.83 2.93 3.58
C PRO A 6 12.86 1.94 4.24
N PHE A 7 12.33 1.03 3.41
CA PHE A 7 11.55 -0.11 3.86
C PHE A 7 12.43 -1.02 4.70
N LYS A 8 11.91 -1.45 5.85
CA LYS A 8 12.62 -2.37 6.75
C LYS A 8 11.83 -3.66 6.86
N GLU A 9 12.44 -4.74 6.41
CA GLU A 9 11.89 -6.08 6.55
C GLU A 9 11.81 -6.48 8.03
N GLY A 10 10.72 -7.15 8.42
CA GLY A 10 10.46 -7.54 9.82
C GLY A 10 9.57 -6.59 10.63
N ARG A 11 9.19 -5.42 10.10
CA ARG A 11 8.15 -4.59 10.72
C ARG A 11 6.78 -5.26 10.59
N LYS A 12 6.02 -5.33 11.69
CA LYS A 12 4.66 -5.90 11.69
C LYS A 12 3.71 -4.95 10.97
N ALA A 13 3.14 -5.40 9.87
CA ALA A 13 2.08 -4.68 9.18
C ALA A 13 0.87 -4.49 10.11
N THR A 14 0.40 -3.26 10.25
CA THR A 14 -0.84 -2.96 10.98
C THR A 14 -2.06 -3.10 10.10
N SER A 15 -1.93 -2.87 8.79
CA SER A 15 -3.00 -3.11 7.81
C SER A 15 -2.44 -3.40 6.42
N LYS A 16 -3.21 -4.11 5.61
CA LYS A 16 -2.92 -4.35 4.20
C LYS A 16 -4.12 -3.98 3.36
N ALA A 17 -3.89 -3.45 2.17
CA ALA A 17 -4.92 -3.20 1.17
C ALA A 17 -4.42 -3.67 -0.20
N PHE A 18 -5.32 -4.24 -0.98
CA PHE A 18 -5.04 -4.69 -2.34
C PHE A 18 -5.86 -3.85 -3.31
N VAL A 19 -5.26 -3.49 -4.44
CA VAL A 19 -5.93 -2.85 -5.56
C VAL A 19 -5.62 -3.68 -6.79
N GLU A 20 -6.67 -4.11 -7.47
CA GLU A 20 -6.58 -4.75 -8.78
C GLU A 20 -7.20 -3.80 -9.81
N THR A 21 -6.52 -3.59 -10.92
CA THR A 21 -7.05 -2.84 -12.07
C THR A 21 -7.75 -3.80 -13.03
N GLU A 22 -8.61 -3.26 -13.90
CA GLU A 22 -9.29 -4.03 -14.95
C GLU A 22 -8.32 -4.76 -15.89
N THR A 23 -7.08 -4.27 -15.99
CA THR A 23 -6.01 -4.86 -16.81
C THR A 23 -5.20 -5.94 -16.09
N GLY A 24 -5.57 -6.29 -14.85
CA GLY A 24 -4.94 -7.33 -14.03
C GLY A 24 -3.71 -6.88 -13.26
N LEU A 25 -3.42 -5.58 -13.18
CA LEU A 25 -2.33 -5.07 -12.33
C LEU A 25 -2.79 -5.12 -10.87
N LYS A 26 -2.08 -5.92 -10.06
CA LYS A 26 -2.32 -6.06 -8.62
C LYS A 26 -1.26 -5.31 -7.83
N LEU A 27 -1.70 -4.40 -6.98
CA LEU A 27 -0.87 -3.62 -6.06
C LEU A 27 -1.21 -3.99 -4.61
N GLU A 28 -0.20 -4.35 -3.84
CA GLU A 28 -0.29 -4.52 -2.39
C GLU A 28 0.24 -3.25 -1.71
N PHE A 29 -0.62 -2.63 -0.89
CA PHE A 29 -0.27 -1.54 0.01
C PHE A 29 -0.19 -2.09 1.42
N THR A 30 0.98 -2.02 2.04
CA THR A 30 1.17 -2.42 3.43
C THR A 30 1.37 -1.18 4.28
N MET A 31 0.52 -1.01 5.29
CA MET A 31 0.62 0.06 6.29
C MET A 31 1.28 -0.47 7.56
N ILE A 32 2.18 0.33 8.12
CA ILE A 32 2.84 0.11 9.40
C ILE A 32 2.63 1.38 10.23
N GLU A 33 2.10 1.23 11.44
CA GLU A 33 2.05 2.34 12.40
C GLU A 33 3.24 2.21 13.36
N GLU A 34 4.10 3.24 13.38
CA GLU A 34 5.30 3.31 14.22
C GLU A 34 5.42 4.76 14.74
N ASP A 35 5.66 4.93 16.04
CA ASP A 35 5.77 6.25 16.69
C ASP A 35 4.58 7.19 16.44
N GLY A 36 3.37 6.63 16.39
CA GLY A 36 2.15 7.40 16.11
C GLY A 36 2.05 7.94 14.67
N LYS A 37 2.91 7.47 13.76
CA LYS A 37 2.90 7.80 12.33
C LYS A 37 2.53 6.56 11.51
N GLY A 38 1.76 6.76 10.44
CA GLY A 38 1.43 5.71 9.47
C GLY A 38 2.39 5.75 8.29
N TRP A 39 3.08 4.66 8.04
CA TRP A 39 3.99 4.48 6.91
C TRP A 39 3.42 3.45 5.95
N VAL A 40 3.42 3.74 4.65
CA VAL A 40 2.91 2.82 3.63
C VAL A 40 4.02 2.43 2.67
N SER A 41 4.19 1.13 2.47
CA SER A 41 4.99 0.56 1.38
C SER A 41 4.07 0.01 0.29
N VAL A 42 4.49 0.12 -0.96
CA VAL A 42 3.74 -0.40 -2.11
C VAL A 42 4.56 -1.46 -2.83
N LYS A 43 3.96 -2.62 -3.07
CA LYS A 43 4.52 -3.72 -3.85
C LYS A 43 3.61 -4.06 -5.02
N VAL A 44 4.19 -4.31 -6.18
CA VAL A 44 3.47 -4.90 -7.30
C VAL A 44 3.42 -6.41 -7.06
N GLY A 45 2.22 -6.97 -6.94
CA GLY A 45 2.01 -8.41 -6.81
C GLY A 45 1.92 -9.10 -8.17
N GLU A 46 1.21 -8.49 -9.13
CA GLU A 46 1.03 -9.02 -10.49
C GLU A 46 1.01 -7.85 -11.47
N LYS A 47 1.73 -7.97 -12.59
CA LYS A 47 1.87 -6.87 -13.55
C LYS A 47 0.65 -6.68 -14.48
N GLY A 48 -0.14 -7.75 -14.68
CA GLY A 48 -1.22 -7.76 -15.66
C GLY A 48 -0.74 -7.43 -17.08
N SER A 49 -1.65 -6.86 -17.88
CA SER A 49 -1.35 -6.39 -19.24
C SER A 49 -0.61 -5.05 -19.28
N ASP A 50 -0.53 -4.34 -18.13
CA ASP A 50 0.10 -3.02 -17.98
C ASP A 50 1.49 -3.09 -17.34
N ALA A 51 2.39 -3.87 -17.95
CA ALA A 51 3.75 -4.05 -17.45
C ALA A 51 4.50 -2.71 -17.26
N LYS A 52 4.30 -1.72 -18.15
CA LYS A 52 4.93 -0.40 -18.03
C LYS A 52 4.50 0.36 -16.78
N ALA A 53 3.21 0.33 -16.44
CA ALA A 53 2.71 0.98 -15.23
C ALA A 53 3.25 0.27 -13.99
N ALA A 54 3.28 -1.06 -14.01
CA ALA A 54 3.84 -1.88 -12.95
C ALA A 54 5.33 -1.57 -12.70
N ASP A 55 6.14 -1.49 -13.76
CA ASP A 55 7.57 -1.15 -13.66
C ASP A 55 7.79 0.29 -13.17
N ALA A 56 6.98 1.25 -13.64
CA ALA A 56 7.06 2.64 -13.16
C ALA A 56 6.72 2.77 -11.67
N ILE A 57 5.73 2.03 -11.18
CA ILE A 57 5.38 1.98 -9.76
C ILE A 57 6.52 1.33 -8.98
N THR A 58 6.96 0.14 -9.41
CA THR A 58 8.06 -0.61 -8.79
C THR A 58 9.32 0.24 -8.64
N ALA A 59 9.71 0.94 -9.70
CA ALA A 59 10.89 1.82 -9.70
C ALA A 59 10.80 2.96 -8.67
N LYS A 60 9.59 3.43 -8.35
CA LYS A 60 9.38 4.54 -7.41
C LYS A 60 9.14 4.08 -5.97
N THR A 61 8.60 2.88 -5.78
CA THR A 61 8.11 2.43 -4.46
C THR A 61 8.94 1.31 -3.85
N THR A 62 9.74 0.60 -4.65
CA THR A 62 10.55 -0.52 -4.14
C THR A 62 11.58 -0.03 -3.14
N GLY A 63 11.61 -0.67 -1.98
CA GLY A 63 12.55 -0.33 -0.91
C GLY A 63 12.19 0.94 -0.14
N TRP A 64 11.02 1.54 -0.38
CA TRP A 64 10.59 2.77 0.28
C TRP A 64 9.26 2.61 1.02
N GLU A 65 9.17 3.32 2.13
CA GLU A 65 7.96 3.56 2.90
C GLU A 65 7.67 5.06 2.88
N PHE A 66 6.42 5.42 2.68
CA PHE A 66 5.98 6.81 2.56
C PHE A 66 5.10 7.18 3.75
N LEU A 67 5.35 8.34 4.34
CA LEU A 67 4.54 8.85 5.43
C LEU A 67 3.14 9.20 4.92
N VAL A 68 2.14 8.72 5.63
CA VAL A 68 0.73 8.95 5.34
C VAL A 68 0.14 9.89 6.38
N ALA A 69 -0.48 10.96 5.89
CA ALA A 69 -1.19 11.92 6.72
C ALA A 69 -2.30 11.24 7.54
N ASP A 70 -2.56 11.75 8.74
CA ASP A 70 -3.48 11.15 9.73
C ASP A 70 -4.88 10.85 9.16
N TYR A 71 -5.46 11.79 8.40
CA TYR A 71 -6.76 11.63 7.77
C TYR A 71 -6.82 10.47 6.75
N LYS A 72 -5.69 10.13 6.11
CA LYS A 72 -5.61 8.97 5.20
C LYS A 72 -5.38 7.66 5.94
N ARG A 73 -4.82 7.68 7.15
CA ARG A 73 -4.73 6.48 8.01
C ARG A 73 -6.11 6.00 8.44
N ALA A 74 -7.02 6.92 8.74
CA ALA A 74 -8.41 6.60 9.04
C ALA A 74 -9.10 5.89 7.87
N ALA A 75 -8.78 6.25 6.61
CA ALA A 75 -9.30 5.57 5.43
C ALA A 75 -8.80 4.12 5.30
N PHE A 76 -7.54 3.85 5.67
CA PHE A 76 -6.99 2.48 5.73
C PHE A 76 -7.68 1.63 6.83
N LYS A 77 -7.98 2.24 7.99
CA LYS A 77 -8.73 1.56 9.07
C LYS A 77 -10.18 1.29 8.67
N LYS A 78 -10.88 2.28 8.10
CA LYS A 78 -12.26 2.14 7.60
C LYS A 78 -12.40 1.10 6.48
N LYS A 79 -11.39 0.96 5.62
CA LYS A 79 -11.43 -0.06 4.56
C LYS A 79 -11.42 -1.49 5.11
N LYS A 80 -10.88 -1.73 6.30
CA LYS A 80 -10.96 -3.04 6.96
C LYS A 80 -12.41 -3.40 7.31
N GLU A 81 -13.23 -2.42 7.67
CA GLU A 81 -14.67 -2.60 7.90
C GLU A 81 -15.47 -2.68 6.58
N ASN A 82 -15.07 -1.92 5.55
CA ASN A 82 -15.74 -1.93 4.24
C ASN A 82 -15.32 -3.05 3.27
N LEU A 83 -14.24 -3.79 3.55
CA LEU A 83 -13.82 -4.98 2.79
C LEU A 83 -14.45 -6.28 3.32
N LEU A 84 -15.15 -6.23 4.46
CA LEU A 84 -15.89 -7.36 5.04
C LEU A 84 -17.37 -7.41 4.58
N PHE A 85 -17.84 -6.44 3.79
CA PHE A 85 -19.20 -6.45 3.23
C PHE A 85 -19.19 -6.20 1.72
N LYS A 86 -18.85 -7.25 0.99
CA LYS A 86 -19.50 -7.66 -0.26
C LYS A 86 -19.13 -9.11 -0.56
N GLN A 87 -19.62 -10.01 0.28
CA GLN A 87 -20.09 -11.31 -0.22
C GLN A 87 -21.60 -11.31 -0.05
N GLU A 88 -22.25 -11.47 -1.20
CA GLU A 88 -23.66 -11.85 -1.42
C GLU A 88 -24.75 -10.80 -1.16
#